data_AF-A0A2G5TJG5-F1
#
_entry.id   AF-A0A2G5TJG5-F1
#
_cell.length_a   1.000
_cell.length_b   1.000
_cell.length_c   1.000
_cell.angle_alpha   90.00
_cell.angle_beta   90.00
_cell.angle_gamma   90.00
#
_symmetry.space_group_name_H-M   'P 1'
#
loop_
_entity.id
_entity.type
_entity.pdbx_description
1 polymer ?
#
loop_
_entity_poly.entity_id
_entity_poly.type
_entity_poly.pdbx_seq_one_letter_code
_entity_poly.pdbx_strand_id
1 'polypeptide(L)'
;MLIVPLIGLTSGGPLILSMGIDRLIAVKYPTRYRYFQEEPKLYIFAQLLFPIAYAVIFLIYGFLVRDTDIKKQIICANPLALNGTAFQMFTYSSGIIYVFVFIVYLSVYILLKSNKASARFKSVFRSLAVTVGLVMFGWVSTTTANTLSYSISDSAYTAQLIQMYAGITVNAAAASNVFVFYAIK
;
A
#
# COMPACT_ATOMS: atom_id res chain seq x y z
N MET A 1 -3.95 -15.51 15.57
CA MET A 1 -3.98 -14.25 14.81
C MET A 1 -3.26 -14.45 13.49
N LEU A 2 -3.82 -13.96 12.39
CA LEU A 2 -3.18 -14.00 11.06
C LEU A 2 -2.08 -12.91 10.98
N ILE A 3 -0.99 -13.08 11.72
CA ILE A 3 0.06 -12.05 11.87
C ILE A 3 0.75 -11.78 10.54
N VAL A 4 1.18 -12.83 9.84
CA VAL A 4 1.94 -12.70 8.58
C VAL A 4 1.13 -11.99 7.49
N PRO A 5 -0.14 -12.36 7.22
CA PRO A 5 -0.95 -11.65 6.24
C PRO A 5 -1.26 -10.20 6.63
N LEU A 6 -1.39 -9.90 7.93
CA LEU A 6 -1.68 -8.55 8.41
C LEU A 6 -0.49 -7.61 8.23
N ILE A 7 0.73 -8.12 8.45
CA ILE A 7 1.97 -7.38 8.17
C ILE A 7 2.05 -7.07 6.67
N GLY A 8 1.77 -8.04 5.80
CA GLY A 8 1.76 -7.81 4.34
C GLY A 8 0.74 -6.75 3.92
N LEU A 9 -0.47 -6.83 4.46
CA LEU A 9 -1.55 -5.86 4.20
C LEU A 9 -1.18 -4.44 4.64
N THR A 10 -0.67 -4.29 5.86
CA THR A 10 -0.39 -2.98 6.47
C THR A 10 0.90 -2.35 5.94
N SER A 11 1.91 -3.15 5.62
CA SER A 11 3.20 -2.66 5.12
C SER A 11 3.17 -2.26 3.64
N GLY A 12 2.22 -2.79 2.84
CA GLY A 12 2.19 -2.62 1.39
C GLY A 12 2.12 -1.16 0.91
N GLY A 13 1.15 -0.38 1.41
CA GLY A 13 1.02 1.05 1.09
C GLY A 13 2.25 1.88 1.48
N PRO A 14 2.70 1.82 2.74
CA PRO A 14 3.92 2.47 3.19
C PRO A 14 5.17 2.12 2.37
N LEU A 15 5.33 0.85 1.96
CA LEU A 15 6.45 0.42 1.13
C LEU A 15 6.41 1.06 -0.27
N ILE A 16 5.23 1.16 -0.88
CA ILE A 16 5.08 1.80 -2.19
C ILE A 16 5.40 3.30 -2.10
N LEU A 17 4.94 3.98 -1.04
CA LEU A 17 5.27 5.38 -0.81
C LEU A 17 6.77 5.59 -0.60
N SER A 18 7.36 4.75 0.24
CA SER A 18 8.79 4.70 0.53
C SER A 18 9.62 4.51 -0.76
N MET A 19 9.23 3.58 -1.65
CA MET A 19 9.84 3.44 -2.97
C MET A 19 9.62 4.66 -3.88
N GLY A 20 8.45 5.32 -3.82
CA GLY A 20 8.20 6.54 -4.58
C GLY A 20 9.13 7.69 -4.14
N ILE A 21 9.33 7.85 -2.84
CA ILE A 21 10.21 8.87 -2.26
C ILE A 21 11.67 8.61 -2.68
N ASP A 22 12.12 7.35 -2.67
CA ASP A 22 13.43 6.96 -3.19
C ASP A 22 13.67 7.50 -4.62
N ARG A 23 12.69 7.26 -5.51
CA ARG A 23 12.77 7.72 -6.90
C ARG A 23 12.74 9.25 -7.00
N LEU A 24 11.98 9.93 -6.15
CA LEU A 24 11.98 11.39 -6.10
C LEU A 24 13.34 11.94 -5.70
N ILE A 25 13.99 11.36 -4.69
CA ILE A 25 15.33 11.77 -4.25
C ILE A 25 16.34 11.51 -5.38
N ALA A 26 16.27 10.34 -6.02
CA ALA A 26 17.17 9.99 -7.12
C ALA A 26 17.09 10.97 -8.31
N VAL A 27 15.88 11.44 -8.66
CA VAL A 27 15.68 12.38 -9.78
C VAL A 27 15.99 13.83 -9.39
N LYS A 28 15.61 14.25 -8.18
CA LYS A 28 15.77 15.64 -7.73
C LYS A 28 17.20 15.96 -7.28
N TYR A 29 17.89 15.01 -6.65
CA TYR A 29 19.21 15.20 -6.05
C TYR A 29 20.17 14.04 -6.40
N PRO A 30 20.56 13.89 -7.67
CA PRO A 30 21.38 12.76 -8.13
C PRO A 30 22.73 12.65 -7.41
N THR A 31 23.39 13.78 -7.09
CA THR A 31 24.69 13.80 -6.41
C THR A 31 24.60 13.32 -4.97
N ARG A 32 23.57 13.74 -4.22
CA ARG A 32 23.35 13.26 -2.84
C ARG A 32 22.89 11.81 -2.81
N TYR A 33 22.06 11.41 -3.77
CA TYR A 33 21.63 10.03 -3.90
C TYR A 33 22.82 9.08 -4.10
N ARG A 34 23.82 9.50 -4.89
CA ARG A 34 25.06 8.72 -5.07
C ARG A 34 25.85 8.54 -3.77
N TYR A 35 25.88 9.56 -2.89
CA TYR A 35 26.47 9.43 -1.56
C TYR A 35 25.71 8.44 -0.68
N PHE A 36 24.36 8.46 -0.72
CA PHE A 36 23.56 7.46 -0.01
C PHE A 36 23.76 6.02 -0.53
N GLN A 37 24.20 5.85 -1.78
CA GLN A 37 24.54 4.54 -2.33
C GLN A 37 25.89 4.00 -1.84
N GLU A 38 26.77 4.84 -1.27
CA GLU A 38 28.04 4.38 -0.68
C GLU A 38 27.79 3.62 0.63
N GLU A 39 26.80 4.04 1.43
CA GLU A 39 26.32 3.34 2.63
C GLU A 39 24.85 2.92 2.52
N PRO A 40 24.53 1.91 1.68
CA PRO A 40 23.15 1.55 1.38
C PRO A 40 22.40 0.99 2.60
N LYS A 41 23.12 0.43 3.58
CA LYS A 41 22.52 -0.24 4.75
C LYS A 41 21.71 0.72 5.60
N LEU A 42 22.28 1.88 5.94
CA LEU A 42 21.66 2.86 6.82
C LEU A 42 20.44 3.50 6.13
N TYR A 43 20.56 3.79 4.84
CA TYR A 43 19.48 4.36 4.03
C TYR A 43 18.29 3.39 3.91
N ILE A 44 18.54 2.12 3.58
CA ILE A 44 17.48 1.09 3.50
C ILE A 44 16.79 0.91 4.85
N PHE A 45 17.54 0.89 5.95
CA PHE A 45 16.97 0.75 7.29
C PHE A 45 16.05 1.92 7.63
N ALA A 46 16.48 3.16 7.35
CA ALA A 46 15.65 4.34 7.54
C ALA A 46 14.37 4.28 6.68
N GLN A 47 14.47 3.77 5.46
CA GLN A 47 13.35 3.64 4.53
C GLN A 47 12.33 2.57 4.94
N LEU A 48 12.79 1.51 5.62
CA LEU A 48 11.97 0.42 6.16
C LEU A 48 11.36 0.75 7.52
N LEU A 49 11.92 1.70 8.26
CA LEU A 49 11.42 2.08 9.58
C LEU A 49 9.96 2.52 9.54
N PHE A 50 9.56 3.30 8.54
CA PHE A 50 8.18 3.78 8.40
C PHE A 50 7.18 2.63 8.14
N PRO A 51 7.37 1.74 7.15
CA PRO A 51 6.53 0.55 6.97
C PRO A 51 6.45 -0.37 8.20
N ILE A 52 7.58 -0.60 8.87
CA ILE A 52 7.65 -1.47 10.05
C ILE A 52 6.85 -0.85 11.21
N ALA A 53 7.09 0.43 11.51
CA ALA A 53 6.37 1.13 12.57
C ALA A 53 4.85 1.13 12.31
N TYR A 54 4.44 1.40 11.07
CA TYR A 54 3.03 1.39 10.69
C TYR A 54 2.39 0.02 10.89
N ALA A 55 3.05 -1.06 10.44
CA ALA A 55 2.56 -2.42 10.62
C ALA A 55 2.45 -2.81 12.11
N VAL A 56 3.45 -2.46 12.93
CA VAL A 56 3.46 -2.75 14.38
C VAL A 56 2.34 -2.00 15.10
N ILE A 57 2.10 -0.73 14.78
CA ILE A 57 1.01 0.05 15.37
C ILE A 57 -0.35 -0.61 15.11
N PHE A 58 -0.62 -1.01 13.86
CA PHE A 58 -1.88 -1.68 13.53
C PHE A 58 -1.99 -3.09 14.11
N LEU A 59 -0.88 -3.82 14.27
CA LEU A 59 -0.87 -5.10 14.99
C LEU A 59 -1.26 -4.93 16.46
N ILE A 60 -0.67 -3.95 17.14
CA ILE A 60 -0.98 -3.67 18.55
C ILE A 60 -2.42 -3.18 18.68
N TYR A 61 -2.85 -2.24 17.82
CA TYR A 61 -4.20 -1.71 17.83
C TYR A 61 -5.26 -2.80 17.57
N GLY A 62 -5.00 -3.67 16.58
CA GLY A 62 -5.85 -4.83 16.30
C GLY A 62 -5.90 -5.84 17.46
N PHE A 63 -4.81 -5.98 18.23
CA PHE A 63 -4.81 -6.80 19.45
C PHE A 63 -5.64 -6.20 20.57
N LEU A 64 -5.57 -4.89 20.78
CA LEU A 64 -6.30 -4.19 21.84
C LEU A 64 -7.81 -4.13 21.61
N VAL A 65 -8.24 -3.98 20.36
CA VAL A 65 -9.66 -3.84 19.97
C VAL A 65 -10.31 -5.20 19.69
N ARG A 66 -9.59 -6.30 19.90
CA ARG A 66 -10.08 -7.65 19.64
C ARG A 66 -11.28 -8.00 20.53
N ASP A 67 -12.38 -8.43 19.92
CA ASP A 67 -13.51 -9.04 20.62
C ASP A 67 -13.07 -10.32 21.37
N THR A 68 -13.18 -10.30 22.70
CA THR A 68 -12.88 -11.44 23.58
C THR A 68 -14.05 -12.43 23.70
N ASP A 69 -15.22 -12.04 23.21
CA ASP A 69 -16.48 -12.77 23.38
C ASP A 69 -16.59 -13.92 22.37
N ILE A 70 -16.67 -15.16 22.84
CA ILE A 70 -16.65 -16.38 22.00
C ILE A 70 -17.79 -16.37 20.97
N LYS A 71 -18.95 -15.78 21.30
CA LYS A 71 -20.11 -15.66 20.41
C LYS A 71 -19.94 -14.61 19.30
N LYS A 72 -18.96 -13.72 19.42
CA LYS A 72 -18.61 -12.67 18.43
C LYS A 72 -17.30 -12.98 17.71
N GLN A 73 -16.65 -14.11 18.01
CA GLN A 73 -15.45 -14.53 17.31
C GLN A 73 -15.80 -14.90 15.87
N ILE A 74 -15.23 -14.15 14.93
CA ILE A 74 -15.51 -14.26 13.51
C ILE A 74 -14.50 -15.20 12.83
N ILE A 75 -14.91 -15.74 11.68
CA ILE A 75 -14.14 -16.65 10.83
C ILE A 75 -12.80 -16.01 10.43
N CYS A 76 -11.72 -16.81 10.39
CA CYS A 76 -10.36 -16.38 10.03
C CYS A 76 -10.30 -15.77 8.62
N ALA A 77 -10.46 -14.45 8.52
CA ALA A 77 -10.28 -13.69 7.29
C ALA A 77 -9.44 -12.43 7.57
N ASN A 78 -8.58 -12.05 6.62
CA ASN A 78 -7.65 -10.94 6.75
C ASN A 78 -8.28 -9.59 7.18
N PRO A 79 -9.37 -9.11 6.56
CA PRO A 79 -9.99 -7.85 7.00
C PRO A 79 -10.67 -7.98 8.37
N LEU A 80 -11.07 -9.19 8.76
CA LEU A 80 -11.72 -9.48 10.04
C LEU A 80 -10.74 -9.59 11.22
N ALA A 81 -9.43 -9.68 10.95
CA ALA A 81 -8.40 -9.58 11.99
C ALA A 81 -8.31 -8.15 12.60
N LEU A 82 -8.78 -7.14 11.88
CA LEU A 82 -8.90 -5.75 12.34
C LEU A 82 -10.39 -5.40 12.48
N ASN A 83 -11.20 -6.16 13.24
CA ASN A 83 -12.65 -5.92 13.26
C ASN A 83 -13.05 -4.48 13.68
N GLY A 84 -14.15 -3.98 13.13
CA GLY A 84 -14.78 -2.72 13.53
C GLY A 84 -13.94 -1.46 13.26
N THR A 85 -13.66 -0.71 14.31
CA THR A 85 -12.99 0.61 14.23
C THR A 85 -11.55 0.49 13.71
N ALA A 86 -10.87 -0.63 13.97
CA ALA A 86 -9.52 -0.87 13.47
C ALA A 86 -9.46 -0.98 11.94
N PHE A 87 -10.43 -1.65 11.31
CA PHE A 87 -10.52 -1.72 9.85
C PHE A 87 -10.84 -0.36 9.22
N GLN A 88 -11.73 0.41 9.83
CA GLN A 88 -12.09 1.75 9.35
C GLN A 88 -10.88 2.70 9.42
N MET A 89 -10.16 2.70 10.54
CA MET A 89 -8.94 3.51 10.69
C MET A 89 -7.85 3.08 9.72
N PHE A 90 -7.68 1.77 9.50
CA PHE A 90 -6.75 1.24 8.48
C PHE A 90 -7.14 1.70 7.07
N THR A 91 -8.43 1.64 6.72
CA THR A 91 -8.93 2.05 5.40
C THR A 91 -8.72 3.54 5.15
N TYR A 92 -9.02 4.38 6.15
CA TYR A 92 -8.83 5.83 6.05
C TYR A 92 -7.35 6.22 5.94
N SER A 93 -6.51 5.71 6.84
CA SER A 93 -5.07 5.98 6.84
C SER A 93 -4.37 5.46 5.57
N SER A 94 -4.75 4.27 5.09
CA SER A 94 -4.25 3.73 3.82
C SER A 94 -4.68 4.60 2.64
N GLY A 95 -5.92 5.09 2.63
CA GLY A 95 -6.40 6.05 1.64
C GLY A 95 -5.52 7.30 1.55
N ILE A 96 -5.16 7.88 2.69
CA ILE A 96 -4.24 9.04 2.77
C ILE A 96 -2.86 8.68 2.19
N ILE A 97 -2.30 7.52 2.55
CA ILE A 97 -1.00 7.08 2.02
C ILE A 97 -1.05 6.96 0.50
N TYR A 98 -2.12 6.40 -0.07
CA TYR A 98 -2.26 6.27 -1.52
C TYR A 98 -2.39 7.63 -2.23
N VAL A 99 -3.03 8.63 -1.62
CA VAL A 99 -3.02 10.00 -2.14
C VAL A 99 -1.58 10.55 -2.20
N PHE A 100 -0.78 10.35 -1.15
CA PHE A 100 0.63 10.74 -1.16
C PHE A 100 1.45 9.99 -2.22
N VAL A 101 1.22 8.69 -2.39
CA VAL A 101 1.86 7.89 -3.46
C VAL A 101 1.60 8.52 -4.81
N PHE A 102 0.34 8.88 -5.11
CA PHE A 102 -0.02 9.51 -6.37
C PHE A 102 0.74 10.83 -6.59
N ILE A 103 0.78 11.71 -5.58
CA ILE A 103 1.48 13.00 -5.65
C ILE A 103 2.98 12.81 -5.91
N VAL A 104 3.62 11.89 -5.18
CA VAL A 104 5.06 11.61 -5.32
C VAL A 104 5.37 11.08 -6.72
N TYR A 105 4.61 10.08 -7.20
CA TYR A 105 4.84 9.51 -8.53
C TYR A 105 4.56 10.51 -9.65
N LEU A 106 3.54 11.36 -9.51
CA LEU A 106 3.28 12.45 -10.46
C LEU A 106 4.44 13.45 -10.50
N SER A 107 4.98 13.81 -9.33
CA SER A 107 6.14 14.71 -9.22
C SER A 107 7.38 14.12 -9.92
N VAL A 108 7.64 12.82 -9.71
CA VAL A 108 8.74 12.13 -10.41
C VAL A 108 8.50 12.13 -11.91
N TYR A 109 7.28 11.85 -12.38
CA TYR A 109 6.94 11.85 -13.80
C TYR A 109 7.22 13.21 -14.46
N ILE A 110 6.81 14.31 -13.82
CA ILE A 110 7.04 15.67 -14.33
C ILE A 110 8.54 15.97 -14.40
N LEU A 111 9.29 15.71 -13.33
CA LEU A 111 10.74 15.95 -13.28
C LEU A 111 11.49 15.13 -14.33
N LEU A 112 11.05 13.89 -14.57
CA LEU A 112 11.68 12.96 -15.50
C LEU A 112 11.37 13.30 -16.96
N LYS A 113 10.22 13.95 -17.22
CA LYS A 113 9.90 14.54 -18.53
C LYS A 113 10.77 15.77 -18.81
N SER A 114 11.03 16.60 -17.81
CA SER A 114 11.86 17.80 -17.94
C SER A 114 13.36 17.49 -18.02
N ASN A 115 13.82 16.40 -17.39
CA ASN A 115 15.23 16.00 -17.41
C ASN A 115 15.60 15.15 -18.64
N LYS A 116 16.83 15.32 -19.14
CA LYS A 116 17.49 14.42 -20.12
C LYS A 116 17.92 13.09 -19.46
N ALA A 117 17.03 12.47 -18.69
CA ALA A 117 17.30 11.17 -18.08
C ALA A 117 17.46 10.08 -19.15
N SER A 118 18.30 9.08 -18.87
CA SER A 118 18.61 7.99 -19.80
C SER A 118 17.35 7.19 -20.18
N ALA A 119 17.33 6.63 -21.39
CA ALA A 119 16.21 5.81 -21.86
C ALA A 119 15.91 4.62 -20.93
N ARG A 120 16.96 4.03 -20.33
CA ARG A 120 16.84 2.96 -19.34
C ARG A 120 16.11 3.41 -18.07
N PHE A 121 16.43 4.60 -17.55
CA PHE A 121 15.77 5.14 -16.37
C PHE A 121 14.30 5.48 -16.65
N LYS A 122 14.01 6.00 -17.86
CA LYS A 122 12.64 6.23 -18.36
C LYS A 122 11.82 4.94 -18.45
N SER A 123 12.40 3.85 -18.96
CA SER A 123 11.71 2.55 -19.06
C SER A 123 11.33 1.98 -17.68
N VAL A 124 12.30 1.92 -16.76
CA VAL A 124 12.07 1.43 -15.39
C VAL A 124 10.99 2.25 -14.68
N PHE A 125 11.03 3.58 -14.82
CA PHE A 125 10.00 4.44 -14.24
C PHE A 125 8.62 4.21 -14.87
N ARG A 126 8.54 3.98 -16.18
CA ARG A 126 7.27 3.68 -16.87
C ARG A 126 6.64 2.39 -16.35
N SER A 127 7.43 1.33 -16.21
CA SER A 127 6.99 0.05 -15.63
C SER A 127 6.45 0.26 -14.20
N LEU A 128 7.19 0.98 -13.35
CA LEU A 128 6.77 1.29 -11.98
C LEU A 128 5.51 2.16 -11.91
N ALA A 129 5.37 3.15 -12.80
CA ALA A 129 4.18 4.00 -12.85
C ALA A 129 2.92 3.19 -13.23
N VAL A 130 3.05 2.22 -14.15
CA VAL A 130 1.96 1.31 -14.52
C VAL A 130 1.57 0.41 -13.33
N THR A 131 2.56 -0.19 -12.67
CA THR A 131 2.35 -0.97 -11.43
C THR A 131 1.62 -0.17 -10.37
N VAL A 132 2.07 1.05 -10.07
CA VAL A 132 1.42 1.90 -9.06
C VAL A 132 0.02 2.31 -9.51
N GLY A 133 -0.19 2.61 -10.80
CA GLY A 133 -1.52 2.90 -11.33
C GLY A 133 -2.51 1.74 -11.11
N LEU A 134 -2.09 0.50 -11.37
CA LEU A 134 -2.92 -0.69 -11.12
C LEU A 134 -3.22 -0.88 -9.64
N VAL A 135 -2.22 -0.71 -8.78
CA VAL A 135 -2.40 -0.80 -7.32
C VAL A 135 -3.35 0.28 -6.81
N MET A 136 -3.17 1.53 -7.25
CA MET A 136 -4.07 2.63 -6.92
C MET A 136 -5.51 2.33 -7.34
N PHE A 137 -5.72 1.81 -8.55
CA PHE A 137 -7.04 1.45 -9.04
C PHE A 137 -7.68 0.33 -8.19
N GLY A 138 -6.92 -0.69 -7.81
CA GLY A 138 -7.36 -1.75 -6.91
C GLY A 138 -7.78 -1.21 -5.53
N TRP A 139 -7.00 -0.31 -4.95
CA TRP A 139 -7.32 0.30 -3.65
C TRP A 139 -8.49 1.27 -3.69
N VAL A 140 -8.62 2.07 -4.73
CA VAL A 140 -9.80 2.95 -4.92
C VAL A 140 -11.07 2.12 -5.04
N SER A 141 -11.04 1.05 -5.84
CA SER A 141 -12.17 0.14 -5.99
C SER A 141 -12.55 -0.51 -4.65
N THR A 142 -11.54 -1.00 -3.92
CA THR A 142 -11.73 -1.65 -2.60
C THR A 142 -12.27 -0.66 -1.57
N THR A 143 -11.71 0.55 -1.48
CA THR A 143 -12.12 1.56 -0.51
C THR A 143 -13.54 2.07 -0.78
N THR A 144 -13.89 2.23 -2.05
CA THR A 144 -15.24 2.60 -2.48
C THR A 144 -16.24 1.51 -2.12
N ALA A 145 -15.94 0.24 -2.44
CA ALA A 145 -16.79 -0.88 -2.08
C ALA A 145 -16.94 -1.04 -0.55
N ASN A 146 -15.86 -0.84 0.21
CA ASN A 146 -15.89 -0.91 1.68
C ASN A 146 -16.77 0.20 2.25
N THR A 147 -16.61 1.44 1.80
CA THR A 147 -17.41 2.58 2.28
C THR A 147 -18.89 2.40 1.91
N LEU A 148 -19.17 1.99 0.69
CA LEU A 148 -20.52 1.78 0.19
C LEU A 148 -21.21 0.57 0.86
N SER A 149 -20.45 -0.44 1.31
CA SER A 149 -20.99 -1.61 2.02
C SER A 149 -21.72 -1.21 3.31
N TYR A 150 -21.24 -0.18 4.02
CA TYR A 150 -21.87 0.33 5.23
C TYR A 150 -23.15 1.14 4.95
N SER A 151 -23.28 1.71 3.76
CA SER A 151 -24.45 2.51 3.38
C SER A 151 -25.58 1.70 2.74
N ILE A 152 -25.27 0.52 2.18
CA ILE A 152 -26.24 -0.32 1.45
C ILE A 152 -26.71 -1.53 2.28
N SER A 153 -25.91 -2.00 3.24
CA SER A 153 -26.25 -3.21 4.02
C SER A 153 -26.57 -2.90 5.47
N ASP A 154 -27.81 -3.15 5.88
CA ASP A 154 -28.23 -3.12 7.30
C ASP A 154 -27.70 -4.34 8.09
N SER A 155 -27.30 -5.39 7.38
CA SER A 155 -26.74 -6.62 7.96
C SER A 155 -25.21 -6.57 7.99
N ALA A 156 -24.63 -6.71 9.19
CA ALA A 156 -23.18 -6.76 9.39
C ALA A 156 -22.51 -7.90 8.58
N TYR A 157 -23.22 -9.00 8.38
CA TYR A 157 -22.74 -10.15 7.61
C TYR A 157 -22.64 -9.84 6.11
N THR A 158 -23.64 -9.15 5.55
CA THR A 158 -23.64 -8.76 4.13
C THR A 158 -22.54 -7.74 3.85
N ALA A 159 -22.35 -6.77 4.74
CA ALA A 159 -21.26 -5.80 4.63
C ALA A 159 -19.88 -6.48 4.63
N GLN A 160 -19.68 -7.46 5.52
CA GLN A 160 -18.43 -8.24 5.59
C GLN A 160 -18.16 -9.06 4.32
N LEU A 161 -19.19 -9.70 3.75
CA LEU A 161 -19.07 -10.43 2.48
C LEU A 161 -18.62 -9.50 1.34
N ILE A 162 -19.25 -8.32 1.21
CA ILE A 162 -18.88 -7.32 0.20
C ILE A 162 -17.42 -6.89 0.38
N GLN A 163 -17.00 -6.59 1.61
CA GLN A 163 -15.62 -6.19 1.92
C GLN A 163 -14.61 -7.29 1.60
N MET A 164 -14.97 -8.56 1.81
CA MET A 164 -14.12 -9.71 1.47
C MET A 164 -13.93 -9.84 -0.05
N TYR A 165 -15.00 -9.71 -0.85
CA TYR A 165 -14.90 -9.74 -2.32
C TYR A 165 -14.20 -8.51 -2.90
N ALA A 166 -14.38 -7.33 -2.30
CA ALA A 166 -13.69 -6.11 -2.70
C ALA A 166 -12.17 -6.28 -2.65
N GLY A 167 -11.66 -7.01 -1.65
CA GLY A 167 -10.24 -7.34 -1.50
C GLY A 167 -9.64 -8.16 -2.66
N ILE A 168 -10.42 -8.81 -3.51
CA ILE A 168 -9.88 -9.54 -4.68
C ILE A 168 -9.20 -8.56 -5.64
N THR A 169 -9.79 -7.38 -5.85
CA THR A 169 -9.26 -6.38 -6.79
C THR A 169 -7.86 -5.90 -6.41
N VAL A 170 -7.63 -5.71 -5.11
CA VAL A 170 -6.34 -5.25 -4.59
C VAL A 170 -5.27 -6.33 -4.67
N ASN A 171 -5.65 -7.58 -4.42
CA ASN A 171 -4.73 -8.72 -4.52
C ASN A 171 -4.38 -9.02 -5.97
N ALA A 172 -5.35 -8.90 -6.90
CA ALA A 172 -5.09 -9.00 -8.33
C ALA A 172 -4.15 -7.89 -8.82
N ALA A 173 -4.34 -6.65 -8.35
CA ALA A 173 -3.43 -5.56 -8.65
C ALA A 173 -2.01 -5.83 -8.11
N ALA A 174 -1.88 -6.35 -6.89
CA ALA A 174 -0.57 -6.73 -6.34
C ALA A 174 0.11 -7.86 -7.13
N ALA A 175 -0.66 -8.86 -7.57
CA ALA A 175 -0.16 -9.96 -8.40
C ALA A 175 0.28 -9.50 -9.81
N SER A 176 -0.36 -8.45 -10.34
CA SER A 176 -0.05 -7.90 -11.67
C SER A 176 1.39 -7.37 -11.79
N ASN A 177 2.03 -7.02 -10.67
CA ASN A 177 3.39 -6.49 -10.62
C ASN A 177 4.41 -7.43 -11.26
N VAL A 178 4.23 -8.74 -11.12
CA VAL A 178 5.10 -9.74 -11.75
C VAL A 178 5.06 -9.57 -13.28
N PHE A 179 3.86 -9.51 -13.86
CA PHE A 179 3.71 -9.36 -15.31
C PHE A 179 4.27 -8.02 -15.81
N VAL A 180 4.06 -6.93 -15.06
CA VAL A 180 4.54 -5.60 -15.44
C VAL A 180 6.07 -5.52 -15.45
N PHE A 181 6.75 -6.16 -14.49
CA PHE A 181 8.22 -6.17 -14.44
C PHE A 181 8.87 -7.06 -15.51
N TYR A 182 8.22 -8.15 -15.91
CA TYR A 182 8.77 -9.06 -16.94
C TYR A 182 8.37 -8.70 -18.37
N ALA A 183 7.24 -8.01 -18.57
CA ALA A 183 6.74 -7.67 -19.92
C ALA A 183 7.21 -6.29 -20.43
N ILE A 184 7.47 -5.32 -19.54
CA ILE A 184 7.90 -3.96 -19.94
C ILE A 184 9.43 -3.87 -19.87
N LYS A 185 10.09 -3.94 -21.03
CA LYS A 185 11.53 -3.70 -21.22
C LYS A 185 11.80 -2.26 -21.64
#